data_AF-A0A1Q3W004-F1
#
_entry.id   AF-A0A1Q3W004-F1
#
_cell.length_a   1.000
_cell.length_b   1.000
_cell.length_c   1.000
_cell.angle_alpha   90.00
_cell.angle_beta   90.00
_cell.angle_gamma   90.00
#
_symmetry.space_group_name_H-M   'P 1'
#
loop_
_entity.id
_entity.type
_entity.pdbx_description
1 polymer ?
#
loop_
_entity_poly.entity_id
_entity_poly.type
_entity_poly.pdbx_seq_one_letter_code
_entity_poly.pdbx_strand_id
1 'polypeptide(L)'
;MKRRRGRTVDHHDVTPREPVIGGPALPQDVETGGTAWTARLVLFLRAMAVIAMTLGLYNWAQITGFIGNEDTAFEVQTAQWRSATVYFAVIELVAAVGLWLATPWGAVVWLTTVVSMAVIELMFPAIYGGNIMVVVFAAIMLVAYLALAWMAARERPP
;
A
#
# COMPACT_ATOMS: atom_id res chain seq x y z
N MET A 1 33.56 24.52 -73.21
CA MET A 1 34.25 23.22 -73.08
C MET A 1 34.75 23.08 -71.63
N LYS A 2 33.98 22.43 -70.74
CA LYS A 2 34.13 22.51 -69.27
C LYS A 2 34.63 21.17 -68.73
N ARG A 3 35.89 21.11 -68.26
CA ARG A 3 36.52 19.90 -67.67
C ARG A 3 35.79 19.53 -66.38
N ARG A 4 35.16 18.36 -66.32
CA ARG A 4 34.66 17.77 -65.07
C ARG A 4 35.78 16.91 -64.45
N ARG A 5 36.22 17.34 -63.29
CA ARG A 5 37.21 16.72 -62.40
C ARG A 5 36.65 15.38 -61.91
N GLY A 6 37.38 14.30 -62.11
CA GLY A 6 37.07 12.99 -61.54
C GLY A 6 37.03 13.08 -60.01
N ARG A 7 35.90 12.66 -59.43
CA ARG A 7 35.70 12.53 -57.99
C ARG A 7 36.40 11.24 -57.55
N THR A 8 37.51 11.35 -56.85
CA THR A 8 38.09 10.24 -56.09
C THR A 8 37.07 9.82 -55.03
N VAL A 9 36.65 8.57 -55.07
CA VAL A 9 35.79 7.96 -54.06
C VAL A 9 36.70 7.63 -52.88
N ASP A 10 36.55 8.37 -51.77
CA ASP A 10 37.24 8.02 -50.53
C ASP A 10 36.75 6.65 -50.07
N HIS A 11 37.68 5.71 -50.01
CA HIS A 11 37.46 4.41 -49.39
C HIS A 11 37.41 4.68 -47.88
N HIS A 12 36.20 4.83 -47.34
CA HIS A 12 36.01 4.93 -45.89
C HIS A 12 36.58 3.66 -45.25
N ASP A 13 37.72 3.82 -44.60
CA ASP A 13 38.39 2.81 -43.80
C ASP A 13 37.42 2.39 -42.68
N VAL A 14 36.74 1.26 -42.87
CA VAL A 14 35.90 0.65 -41.84
C VAL A 14 36.85 -0.04 -40.88
N THR A 15 37.34 0.70 -39.90
CA THR A 15 38.06 0.11 -38.77
C THR A 15 37.19 -0.97 -38.12
N PRO A 16 37.69 -2.20 -37.94
CA PRO A 16 36.97 -3.23 -37.19
C PRO A 16 36.64 -2.67 -35.81
N ARG A 17 35.35 -2.56 -35.48
CA ARG A 17 34.92 -2.11 -34.15
C ARG A 17 35.52 -3.07 -33.13
N GLU A 18 36.43 -2.55 -32.30
CA GLU A 18 36.92 -3.29 -31.14
C GLU A 18 35.72 -3.71 -30.30
N PRO A 19 35.61 -4.99 -29.90
CA PRO A 19 34.59 -5.39 -28.96
C PRO A 19 34.84 -4.60 -27.68
N VAL A 20 33.87 -3.79 -27.27
CA VAL A 20 33.91 -3.05 -26.01
C VAL A 20 33.89 -4.08 -24.89
N ILE A 21 35.08 -4.56 -24.51
CA ILE A 21 35.32 -5.42 -23.37
C ILE A 21 34.99 -4.58 -22.14
N GLY A 22 33.85 -4.94 -21.51
CA GLY A 22 33.54 -4.70 -20.11
C GLY A 22 34.02 -3.37 -19.53
N GLY A 23 33.22 -2.32 -19.69
CA GLY A 23 33.23 -1.24 -18.70
C GLY A 23 32.99 -1.83 -17.30
N PRO A 24 33.56 -1.24 -16.23
CA PRO A 24 33.46 -1.80 -14.89
C PRO A 24 32.00 -2.09 -14.57
N ALA A 25 31.70 -3.37 -14.30
CA ALA A 25 30.39 -3.78 -13.82
C ALA A 25 30.11 -2.97 -12.56
N LEU A 26 29.22 -1.98 -12.67
CA LEU A 26 28.76 -1.22 -11.52
C LEU A 26 28.26 -2.23 -10.49
N PRO A 27 28.67 -2.13 -9.21
CA PRO A 27 28.22 -3.04 -8.17
C PRO A 27 26.68 -2.99 -8.07
N GLN A 28 25.99 -3.97 -8.66
CA GLN A 28 24.52 -4.09 -8.64
C GLN A 28 23.98 -4.43 -7.23
N ASP A 29 24.88 -4.78 -6.33
CA ASP A 29 24.63 -5.12 -4.92
C ASP A 29 24.31 -3.89 -4.05
N VAL A 30 24.73 -2.67 -4.45
CA VAL A 30 24.46 -1.45 -3.66
C VAL A 30 23.03 -0.92 -3.88
N GLU A 31 22.45 -1.10 -5.07
CA GLU A 31 21.04 -0.74 -5.35
C GLU A 31 20.03 -1.73 -4.78
N THR A 32 20.43 -2.98 -4.51
CA THR A 32 19.52 -4.02 -4.01
C THR A 32 19.17 -3.83 -2.53
N GLY A 33 20.07 -3.26 -1.72
CA GLY A 33 19.86 -3.07 -0.28
C GLY A 33 18.81 -2.02 0.09
N GLY A 34 18.87 -0.82 -0.52
CA GLY A 34 17.93 0.28 -0.28
C GLY A 34 16.55 0.08 -0.92
N THR A 35 16.48 -0.74 -1.98
CA THR A 35 15.23 -1.00 -2.70
C THR A 35 14.44 -2.15 -2.07
N ALA A 36 15.10 -3.12 -1.43
CA ALA A 36 14.43 -4.30 -0.87
C ALA A 36 13.52 -4.00 0.32
N TRP A 37 13.88 -3.08 1.22
CA TRP A 37 13.04 -2.72 2.36
C TRP A 37 11.84 -1.88 1.94
N THR A 38 12.05 -0.92 1.04
CA THR A 38 10.96 -0.17 0.42
C THR A 38 9.98 -1.09 -0.31
N ALA A 39 10.48 -2.09 -1.05
CA ALA A 39 9.64 -3.09 -1.72
C ALA A 39 8.84 -3.95 -0.72
N ARG A 40 9.46 -4.39 0.39
CA ARG A 40 8.76 -5.12 1.47
C ARG A 40 7.68 -4.28 2.14
N LEU A 41 7.95 -2.99 2.37
CA LEU A 41 6.97 -2.05 2.91
C LEU A 41 5.77 -1.91 1.98
N VAL A 42 6.00 -1.68 0.68
CA VAL A 42 4.92 -1.59 -0.32
C VAL A 42 4.14 -2.90 -0.42
N LEU A 43 4.81 -4.05 -0.34
CA LEU A 43 4.13 -5.35 -0.32
C LEU A 43 3.22 -5.49 0.90
N PHE A 44 3.70 -5.09 2.08
CA PHE A 44 2.90 -5.08 3.31
C PHE A 44 1.69 -4.14 3.18
N LEU A 45 1.88 -2.91 2.68
CA LEU A 45 0.78 -1.97 2.45
C LEU A 45 -0.25 -2.55 1.47
N ARG A 46 0.19 -3.24 0.40
CA ARG A 46 -0.72 -3.89 -0.56
C ARG A 46 -1.48 -5.06 0.05
N ALA A 47 -0.84 -5.87 0.88
CA ALA A 47 -1.53 -6.94 1.61
C ALA A 47 -2.61 -6.35 2.53
N MET A 48 -2.28 -5.31 3.29
CA MET A 48 -3.23 -4.60 4.14
C MET A 48 -4.33 -3.92 3.33
N ALA A 49 -4.03 -3.40 2.15
CA ALA A 49 -5.02 -2.81 1.26
C ALA A 49 -6.08 -3.83 0.82
N VAL A 50 -5.68 -5.06 0.50
CA VAL A 50 -6.61 -6.13 0.14
C VAL A 50 -7.51 -6.50 1.33
N ILE A 51 -6.94 -6.54 2.55
CA ILE A 51 -7.70 -6.80 3.77
C ILE A 51 -8.74 -5.68 3.99
N ALA A 52 -8.31 -4.42 3.97
CA ALA A 52 -9.18 -3.26 4.14
C ALA A 52 -10.28 -3.22 3.06
N MET A 53 -9.94 -3.55 1.81
CA MET A 53 -10.91 -3.64 0.72
C MET A 53 -11.98 -4.69 1.02
N THR A 54 -11.57 -5.87 1.50
CA THR A 54 -12.47 -6.97 1.84
C THR A 54 -13.39 -6.60 3.00
N LEU A 55 -12.85 -5.98 4.05
CA LEU A 55 -13.62 -5.51 5.21
C LEU A 55 -14.63 -4.42 4.83
N GLY A 56 -14.21 -3.44 4.02
CA GLY A 56 -15.09 -2.39 3.52
C GLY A 56 -16.23 -2.96 2.68
N LEU A 57 -15.92 -3.91 1.78
CA LEU A 57 -16.92 -4.56 0.93
C LEU A 57 -17.88 -5.45 1.74
N TYR A 58 -17.38 -6.11 2.78
CA TYR A 58 -18.22 -6.87 3.72
C TYR A 58 -19.25 -5.98 4.42
N ASN A 59 -18.82 -4.82 4.95
CA ASN A 59 -19.74 -3.86 5.56
C ASN A 59 -20.75 -3.31 4.54
N TRP A 60 -20.34 -3.07 3.29
CA TRP A 60 -21.26 -2.72 2.21
C TRP A 60 -22.30 -3.80 1.94
N ALA A 61 -21.88 -5.07 1.90
CA ALA A 61 -22.79 -6.20 1.71
C ALA A 61 -23.77 -6.37 2.89
N GLN A 62 -23.37 -6.00 4.10
CA GLN A 62 -24.28 -5.90 5.25
C GLN A 62 -25.28 -4.75 5.12
N ILE A 63 -24.82 -3.57 4.67
CA ILE A 63 -25.69 -2.38 4.48
C ILE A 63 -26.73 -2.64 3.39
N THR A 64 -26.36 -3.29 2.29
CA THR A 64 -27.29 -3.62 1.20
C THR A 64 -28.23 -4.78 1.53
N GLY A 65 -28.08 -5.41 2.70
CA GLY A 65 -28.89 -6.57 3.11
C GLY A 65 -28.54 -7.86 2.38
N PHE A 66 -27.42 -7.92 1.65
CA PHE A 66 -26.99 -9.14 0.95
C PHE A 66 -26.57 -10.26 1.91
N ILE A 67 -26.13 -9.91 3.13
CA ILE A 67 -25.61 -10.85 4.15
C ILE A 67 -26.40 -10.76 5.48
N GLY A 68 -27.74 -10.67 5.45
CA GLY A 68 -28.55 -10.61 6.67
C GLY A 68 -29.91 -11.30 6.54
N ASN A 69 -30.26 -12.12 7.54
CA ASN A 69 -31.63 -12.61 7.75
C ASN A 69 -32.48 -11.55 8.48
N GLU A 70 -33.81 -11.71 8.52
CA GLU A 70 -34.79 -10.75 9.05
C GLU A 70 -34.39 -10.14 10.42
N ASP A 71 -33.85 -10.93 11.35
CA ASP A 71 -33.46 -10.46 12.70
C ASP A 71 -32.09 -9.75 12.77
N THR A 72 -31.26 -9.92 11.74
CA THR A 72 -29.92 -9.31 11.62
C THR A 72 -29.87 -8.17 10.60
N ALA A 73 -31.01 -7.90 9.95
CA ALA A 73 -31.10 -6.88 8.92
C ALA A 73 -30.67 -5.51 9.47
N PHE A 74 -29.90 -4.78 8.66
CA PHE A 74 -29.37 -3.45 9.00
C PHE A 74 -30.48 -2.51 9.53
N GLU A 75 -31.69 -2.64 8.99
CA GLU A 75 -32.87 -1.84 9.35
C GLU A 75 -33.49 -2.17 10.71
N VAL A 76 -33.12 -3.28 11.34
CA VAL A 76 -33.63 -3.72 12.64
C VAL A 76 -32.62 -3.41 13.77
N GLN A 77 -31.36 -3.16 13.41
CA GLN A 77 -30.28 -2.88 14.36
C GLN A 77 -30.41 -1.49 15.03
N THR A 78 -29.73 -1.28 16.15
CA THR A 78 -29.73 0.02 16.83
C THR A 78 -29.11 1.12 15.96
N ALA A 79 -29.53 2.38 16.17
CA ALA A 79 -28.98 3.52 15.43
C ALA A 79 -27.45 3.65 15.59
N GLN A 80 -26.93 3.27 16.76
CA GLN A 80 -25.49 3.27 17.06
C GLN A 80 -24.72 2.25 16.21
N TRP A 81 -25.27 1.06 16.03
CA TRP A 81 -24.67 0.01 15.20
C TRP A 81 -24.67 0.43 13.72
N ARG A 82 -25.80 0.96 13.23
CA ARG A 82 -25.94 1.39 11.83
C ARG A 82 -24.91 2.46 11.46
N SER A 83 -24.73 3.47 12.30
CA SER A 83 -23.77 4.55 12.04
C SER A 83 -22.32 4.05 12.05
N ALA A 84 -21.97 3.13 12.95
CA ALA A 84 -20.66 2.49 12.98
C ALA A 84 -20.39 1.66 11.71
N THR A 85 -21.34 0.83 11.28
CA THR A 85 -21.21 0.01 10.06
C THR A 85 -21.04 0.89 8.81
N VAL A 86 -21.80 1.97 8.69
CA VAL A 86 -21.65 2.94 7.57
C VAL A 86 -20.30 3.63 7.61
N TYR A 87 -19.83 4.04 8.79
CA TYR A 87 -18.51 4.63 8.96
C TYR A 87 -17.40 3.67 8.50
N PHE A 88 -17.43 2.41 8.97
CA PHE A 88 -16.44 1.39 8.59
C PHE A 88 -16.50 1.02 7.12
N ALA A 89 -17.70 0.92 6.53
CA ALA A 89 -17.87 0.63 5.11
C ALA A 89 -17.15 1.64 4.20
N VAL A 90 -17.15 2.92 4.59
CA VAL A 90 -16.48 3.97 3.80
C VAL A 90 -15.00 4.04 4.13
N ILE A 91 -14.64 4.12 5.41
CA ILE A 91 -13.26 4.41 5.81
C ILE A 91 -12.30 3.26 5.48
N GLU A 92 -12.74 2.01 5.55
CA GLU A 92 -11.93 0.84 5.16
C GLU A 92 -11.65 0.82 3.65
N LEU A 93 -12.61 1.22 2.80
CA LEU A 93 -12.38 1.35 1.36
C LEU A 93 -11.42 2.51 1.04
N VAL A 94 -11.55 3.64 1.74
CA VAL A 94 -10.65 4.79 1.58
C VAL A 94 -9.21 4.40 2.01
N ALA A 95 -9.08 3.70 3.14
CA ALA A 95 -7.81 3.13 3.60
C ALA A 95 -7.22 2.18 2.55
N ALA A 96 -8.03 1.27 2.00
CA ALA A 96 -7.60 0.33 0.97
C ALA A 96 -7.01 1.03 -0.26
N VAL A 97 -7.68 2.06 -0.79
CA VAL A 97 -7.18 2.82 -1.94
C VAL A 97 -5.86 3.51 -1.60
N GLY A 98 -5.77 4.18 -0.45
CA GLY A 98 -4.56 4.89 -0.05
C GLY A 98 -3.36 3.97 0.21
N LEU A 99 -3.60 2.81 0.83
CA LEU A 99 -2.59 1.76 1.07
C LEU A 99 -2.14 1.10 -0.24
N TRP A 100 -3.07 0.84 -1.16
CA TRP A 100 -2.75 0.25 -2.47
C TRP A 100 -1.82 1.14 -3.29
N LEU A 101 -2.08 2.46 -3.25
CA LEU A 101 -1.23 3.46 -3.89
C LEU A 101 0.08 3.74 -3.12
N ALA A 102 0.30 3.08 -1.97
CA ALA A 102 1.42 3.32 -1.06
C ALA A 102 1.59 4.82 -0.69
N THR A 103 0.46 5.52 -0.56
CA THR A 103 0.44 6.95 -0.23
C THR A 103 0.46 7.19 1.28
N PRO A 104 1.14 8.24 1.78
CA PRO A 104 1.20 8.51 3.21
C PRO A 104 -0.17 8.73 3.87
N TRP A 105 -1.13 9.33 3.15
CA TRP A 105 -2.47 9.60 3.68
C TRP A 105 -3.27 8.31 3.91
N GLY A 106 -3.07 7.28 3.08
CA GLY A 106 -3.74 5.99 3.22
C GLY A 106 -3.39 5.27 4.52
N ALA A 107 -2.12 5.36 4.92
CA ALA A 107 -1.68 4.78 6.19
C ALA A 107 -2.32 5.48 7.39
N VAL A 108 -2.48 6.80 7.35
CA VAL A 108 -3.18 7.54 8.42
C VAL A 108 -4.64 7.10 8.52
N VAL A 109 -5.34 7.00 7.39
CA VAL A 109 -6.74 6.54 7.37
C VAL A 109 -6.86 5.10 7.86
N TRP A 110 -5.95 4.22 7.47
CA TRP A 110 -5.92 2.85 7.97
C TRP A 110 -5.69 2.79 9.49
N LEU A 111 -4.77 3.59 10.02
CA LEU A 111 -4.56 3.66 11.47
C LEU A 111 -5.80 4.16 12.21
N THR A 112 -6.54 5.12 11.65
CA THR A 112 -7.79 5.56 12.28
C THR A 112 -8.85 4.47 12.25
N THR A 113 -8.92 3.62 11.22
CA THR A 113 -9.87 2.48 11.23
C THR A 113 -9.55 1.50 12.36
N VAL A 114 -8.26 1.19 12.53
CA VAL A 114 -7.75 0.30 13.58
C VAL A 114 -8.02 0.85 14.98
N VAL A 115 -7.80 2.15 15.18
CA VAL A 115 -8.10 2.83 16.44
C VAL A 115 -9.61 2.86 16.69
N SER A 116 -10.43 3.19 15.68
CA SER A 116 -11.89 3.19 15.79
C SER A 116 -12.43 1.80 16.14
N MET A 117 -11.88 0.74 15.55
CA MET A 117 -12.21 -0.65 15.89
C MET A 117 -11.95 -0.92 17.38
N ALA A 118 -10.76 -0.55 17.88
CA ALA A 118 -10.41 -0.70 19.28
C ALA A 118 -11.32 0.12 20.21
N VAL A 119 -11.66 1.37 19.83
CA VAL A 119 -12.56 2.24 20.60
C VAL A 119 -13.95 1.63 20.70
N ILE A 120 -14.49 1.10 19.60
CA ILE A 120 -15.84 0.52 19.61
C ILE A 120 -15.90 -0.75 20.46
N GLU A 121 -14.88 -1.60 20.42
CA GLU A 121 -14.82 -2.76 21.31
C GLU A 121 -14.65 -2.39 22.79
N LEU A 122 -13.95 -1.30 23.09
CA LEU A 122 -13.73 -0.81 24.46
C LEU A 122 -14.93 -0.02 25.02
N MET A 123 -15.59 0.80 24.20
CA MET A 123 -16.75 1.61 24.62
C MET A 123 -18.05 0.82 24.61
N PHE A 124 -18.16 -0.22 23.79
CA PHE A 124 -19.33 -1.10 23.73
C PHE A 124 -18.96 -2.57 24.03
N PRO A 125 -18.32 -2.85 25.18
CA PRO A 125 -17.89 -4.21 25.52
C PRO A 125 -19.07 -5.16 25.66
N ALA A 126 -20.24 -4.64 26.04
CA ALA A 126 -21.48 -5.40 26.20
C ALA A 126 -22.13 -5.84 24.87
N ILE A 127 -21.78 -5.21 23.74
CA ILE A 127 -22.30 -5.55 22.40
C ILE A 127 -21.28 -6.38 21.62
N TYR A 128 -19.97 -6.12 21.79
CA TYR A 128 -18.90 -6.70 20.96
C TYR A 128 -17.92 -7.64 21.70
N GLY A 129 -18.06 -7.86 23.01
CA GLY A 129 -17.35 -8.93 23.72
C GLY A 129 -16.10 -8.55 24.51
N GLY A 130 -15.75 -7.26 24.60
CA GLY A 130 -14.76 -6.74 25.56
C GLY A 130 -13.37 -7.38 25.47
N ASN A 131 -12.79 -7.46 24.28
CA ASN A 131 -11.51 -8.14 24.10
C ASN A 131 -10.32 -7.16 24.10
N ILE A 132 -9.59 -7.12 25.21
CA ILE A 132 -8.35 -6.32 25.36
C ILE A 132 -7.29 -6.65 24.28
N MET A 133 -7.40 -7.82 23.63
CA MET A 133 -6.52 -8.22 22.53
C MET A 133 -6.58 -7.26 21.34
N VAL A 134 -7.73 -6.64 21.04
CA VAL A 134 -7.85 -5.74 19.89
C VAL A 134 -7.07 -4.45 20.09
N VAL A 135 -7.04 -3.95 21.33
CA VAL A 135 -6.21 -2.79 21.71
C VAL A 135 -4.73 -3.12 21.61
N VAL A 136 -4.33 -4.29 22.09
CA VAL A 136 -2.95 -4.77 22.00
C VAL A 136 -2.55 -4.97 20.54
N PHE A 137 -3.44 -5.53 19.72
CA PHE A 137 -3.21 -5.74 18.29
C PHE A 137 -3.07 -4.40 17.54
N ALA A 138 -3.95 -3.43 17.82
CA ALA A 138 -3.87 -2.08 17.29
C ALA A 138 -2.55 -1.39 17.67
N ALA A 139 -2.13 -1.50 18.93
CA ALA A 139 -0.87 -0.96 19.42
C ALA A 139 0.34 -1.62 18.73
N ILE A 140 0.33 -2.95 18.55
CA ILE A 140 1.37 -3.68 17.81
C ILE A 140 1.43 -3.21 16.36
N MET A 141 0.28 -3.05 15.69
CA MET A 141 0.23 -2.58 14.31
C MET A 141 0.73 -1.14 14.15
N LEU A 142 0.38 -0.26 15.10
CA LEU A 142 0.88 1.11 15.14
C LEU A 142 2.42 1.13 15.31
N VAL A 143 2.94 0.34 16.25
CA VAL A 143 4.40 0.24 16.49
C VAL A 143 5.11 -0.34 15.27
N ALA A 144 4.55 -1.37 14.63
CA ALA A 144 5.10 -1.96 13.41
C ALA A 144 5.14 -0.94 12.26
N TYR A 145 4.06 -0.17 12.06
CA TYR A 145 4.02 0.89 11.07
C TYR A 145 5.08 1.97 11.34
N LEU A 146 5.16 2.46 12.58
CA LEU A 146 6.15 3.47 12.97
C LEU A 146 7.59 2.97 12.80
N ALA A 147 7.86 1.70 13.16
CA ALA A 147 9.17 1.09 12.97
C ALA A 147 9.54 0.99 11.49
N LEU A 148 8.60 0.55 10.63
CA LEU A 148 8.80 0.46 9.18
C LEU A 148 9.00 1.84 8.55
N ALA A 149 8.19 2.83 8.93
CA ALA A 149 8.32 4.21 8.45
C ALA A 149 9.67 4.83 8.87
N TRP A 150 10.11 4.56 10.10
CA TRP A 150 11.40 5.06 10.60
C TRP A 150 12.60 4.39 9.93
N MET A 151 12.53 3.08 9.69
CA MET A 151 13.57 2.37 8.94
C MET A 151 13.67 2.85 7.49
N ALA A 152 12.52 3.04 6.81
CA ALA A 152 12.50 3.60 5.46
C ALA A 152 13.02 5.05 5.39
N ALA A 153 12.80 5.85 6.44
CA ALA A 153 13.32 7.22 6.53
C ALA A 153 14.84 7.25 6.73
N ARG A 154 15.43 6.23 7.37
CA ARG A 154 16.88 6.11 7.59
C ARG A 154 17.67 5.77 6.33
N GLU A 155 17.01 5.29 5.28
CA GLU A 155 17.64 4.90 4.01
C GLU A 155 17.80 6.07 3.02
N ARG A 156 17.23 7.26 3.30
CA ARG A 156 17.47 8.47 2.52
C ARG A 156 18.62 9.27 3.14
N PRO A 157 19.85 9.24 2.59
CA PRO A 157 20.87 10.18 3.01
C PRO A 157 20.42 11.62 2.69
N PRO A 158 20.80 12.62 3.52
CA PRO A 158 20.48 14.03 3.28
C PRO A 158 21.15 14.59 2.02
#